data_AF-A0A0C3A0R7-F1
#
_entry.id   AF-A0A0C3A0R7-F1
#
_cell.length_a   1.000
_cell.length_b   1.000
_cell.length_c   1.000
_cell.angle_alpha   90.00
_cell.angle_beta   90.00
_cell.angle_gamma   90.00
#
_symmetry.space_group_name_H-M   'P 1'
#
loop_
_entity.id
_entity.type
_entity.pdbx_description
1 polymer ?
#
loop_
_entity_poly.entity_id
_entity_poly.type
_entity_poly.pdbx_seq_one_letter_code
_entity_poly.pdbx_strand_id
1 'polypeptide(L)'
;MVIIGAPIEKIKDSDCCRLPKGCYTMRVNGMPVVIDPFGRVVADPHAEPTCFDFDKFEKGGVCTFVIYEQGRRRYAEFQNGGLCIFMQHGGPPRNWTIRPGVTPGTFTIAPGPPSQNGWTAPPFPGGQICLEFLQPTVLQEFTLTPCPC
;
A
#
# COMPACT_ATOMS: atom_id res chain seq x y z
N MET A 1 3.54 -45.52 7.81
CA MET A 1 3.06 -44.52 6.84
C MET A 1 3.70 -43.20 7.21
N VAL A 2 4.73 -42.79 6.46
CA VAL A 2 5.49 -41.57 6.71
C VAL A 2 4.89 -40.48 5.83
N ILE A 3 4.30 -39.45 6.44
CA ILE A 3 3.90 -38.24 5.71
C ILE A 3 5.13 -37.33 5.71
N ILE A 4 5.84 -37.29 4.58
CA ILE A 4 6.92 -36.34 4.35
C ILE A 4 6.26 -34.98 4.15
N GLY A 5 6.46 -34.07 5.11
CA GLY A 5 6.05 -32.68 4.96
C GLY A 5 6.74 -32.07 3.75
N ALA A 6 5.96 -31.46 2.86
CA ALA A 6 6.49 -30.63 1.81
C ALA A 6 7.37 -29.53 2.45
N PRO A 7 8.55 -29.23 1.87
CA PRO A 7 9.39 -28.17 2.40
C PRO A 7 8.62 -26.86 2.32
N ILE A 8 8.50 -26.16 3.45
CA ILE A 8 8.09 -24.76 3.49
C ILE A 8 9.14 -24.01 2.65
N GLU A 9 8.78 -23.65 1.42
CA GLU A 9 9.63 -22.80 0.59
C GLU A 9 9.92 -21.54 1.40
N LYS A 10 11.19 -21.36 1.78
CA LYS A 10 11.68 -20.07 2.26
C LYS A 10 11.31 -19.06 1.19
N ILE A 11 10.33 -18.20 1.47
CA ILE A 11 10.09 -16.98 0.69
C ILE A 11 11.46 -16.30 0.63
N LYS A 12 12.08 -16.32 -0.56
CA LYS A 12 13.37 -15.69 -0.76
C LYS A 12 13.15 -14.19 -0.57
N ASP A 13 14.01 -13.56 0.22
CA ASP A 13 14.05 -12.10 0.41
C ASP A 13 14.13 -11.31 -0.92
N SER A 14 14.38 -11.98 -2.05
CA SER A 14 14.34 -11.43 -3.40
C SER A 14 12.95 -10.99 -3.90
N ASP A 15 11.86 -11.33 -3.19
CA ASP A 15 10.49 -10.98 -3.60
C ASP A 15 9.99 -9.63 -3.07
N CYS A 16 10.68 -9.06 -2.08
CA CYS A 16 10.32 -7.78 -1.47
C CYS A 16 10.47 -6.56 -2.39
N CYS A 17 11.03 -6.74 -3.59
CA CYS A 17 11.38 -5.68 -4.53
C CYS A 17 10.70 -5.82 -5.91
N ARG A 18 9.65 -6.64 -6.03
CA ARG A 18 9.04 -6.95 -7.34
C ARG A 18 8.30 -5.78 -7.99
N LEU A 19 7.73 -4.85 -7.21
CA LEU A 19 7.01 -3.71 -7.77
C LEU A 19 8.02 -2.70 -8.37
N PRO A 20 7.96 -2.39 -9.68
CA PRO A 20 8.80 -1.33 -10.24
C PRO A 20 8.27 0.05 -9.87
N LYS A 21 9.10 1.08 -10.05
CA LYS A 21 8.60 2.45 -10.05
C LYS A 21 7.61 2.65 -11.21
N GLY A 22 6.62 3.50 -11.04
CA GLY A 22 5.62 3.76 -12.08
C GLY A 22 4.37 4.44 -11.57
N CYS A 23 3.42 4.66 -12.47
CA CYS A 23 2.14 5.24 -12.14
C CYS A 23 1.08 4.12 -12.07
N TYR A 24 0.37 4.03 -10.95
CA TYR A 24 -0.60 2.98 -10.69
C TYR A 24 -1.90 3.52 -10.12
N THR A 25 -3.01 2.89 -10.51
CA THR A 25 -4.27 2.92 -9.77
C THR A 25 -4.27 1.80 -8.73
N MET A 26 -5.05 2.01 -7.66
CA MET A 26 -5.17 1.07 -6.56
C MET A 26 -6.62 0.63 -6.40
N ARG A 27 -6.83 -0.66 -6.08
CA ARG A 27 -8.11 -1.18 -5.61
C ARG A 27 -7.93 -1.98 -4.33
N VAL A 28 -8.92 -1.94 -3.46
CA VAL A 28 -8.96 -2.69 -2.20
C VAL A 28 -10.38 -3.19 -1.97
N ASN A 29 -10.55 -4.48 -1.66
CA ASN A 29 -11.87 -5.14 -1.63
C ASN A 29 -12.71 -4.90 -2.91
N GLY A 30 -12.04 -4.81 -4.06
CA GLY A 30 -12.68 -4.49 -5.35
C GLY A 30 -13.05 -3.02 -5.55
N MET A 31 -12.95 -2.18 -4.52
CA MET A 31 -13.28 -0.75 -4.57
C MET A 31 -12.05 0.07 -5.03
N PRO A 32 -12.24 1.02 -5.96
CA PRO A 32 -11.25 2.04 -6.30
C PRO A 32 -10.73 2.79 -5.07
N VAL A 33 -9.42 2.95 -4.97
CA VAL A 33 -8.81 3.89 -4.02
C VAL A 33 -8.68 5.24 -4.70
N VAL A 34 -9.17 6.27 -4.05
CA VAL A 34 -9.25 7.64 -4.56
C VAL A 34 -8.80 8.65 -3.53
N ILE A 35 -8.53 9.87 -4.00
CA ILE A 35 -8.30 11.04 -3.13
C ILE A 35 -9.59 11.85 -3.11
N ASP A 36 -10.19 11.99 -1.94
CA ASP A 36 -11.41 12.78 -1.80
C ASP A 36 -11.14 14.31 -1.82
N PRO A 37 -12.19 15.16 -1.87
CA PRO A 37 -12.01 16.61 -1.90
C PRO A 37 -11.27 17.20 -0.68
N PHE A 38 -11.24 16.48 0.45
CA PHE A 38 -10.53 16.87 1.66
C PHE A 38 -9.08 16.37 1.69
N GLY A 39 -8.64 15.70 0.62
CA GLY A 39 -7.29 15.13 0.50
C GLY A 39 -7.12 13.82 1.26
N ARG A 40 -8.20 13.19 1.73
CA ARG A 40 -8.15 11.88 2.38
C ARG A 40 -8.02 10.79 1.31
N VAL A 41 -7.26 9.75 1.62
CA VAL A 41 -7.19 8.55 0.76
C VAL A 41 -8.31 7.62 1.21
N VAL A 42 -9.23 7.28 0.30
CA VAL A 42 -10.44 6.51 0.62
C VAL A 42 -10.68 5.41 -0.41
N ALA A 43 -11.33 4.32 -0.01
CA ALA A 43 -11.87 3.32 -0.91
C ALA A 43 -13.35 3.66 -1.21
N ASP A 44 -13.66 3.99 -2.46
CA ASP A 44 -14.98 4.45 -2.88
C ASP A 44 -15.48 3.62 -4.08
N PRO A 45 -16.57 2.84 -3.94
CA PRO A 45 -17.11 2.02 -5.03
C PRO A 45 -17.76 2.82 -6.16
N HIS A 46 -18.00 4.12 -5.96
CA HIS A 46 -18.70 4.99 -6.92
C HIS A 46 -17.76 5.95 -7.67
N ALA A 47 -16.47 5.96 -7.33
CA ALA A 47 -15.50 6.88 -7.91
C ALA A 47 -14.60 6.19 -8.95
N GLU A 48 -14.09 6.98 -9.89
CA GLU A 48 -13.04 6.53 -10.80
C GLU A 48 -11.69 6.42 -10.05
N PRO A 49 -10.89 5.36 -10.28
CA PRO A 49 -9.61 5.18 -9.59
C PRO A 49 -8.67 6.37 -9.79
N THR A 50 -8.05 6.81 -8.70
CA THR A 50 -7.01 7.85 -8.78
C THR A 50 -5.67 7.22 -9.19
N CYS A 51 -4.93 7.94 -10.01
CA CYS A 51 -3.55 7.60 -10.37
C CYS A 51 -2.56 8.14 -9.35
N PHE A 52 -1.64 7.27 -8.94
CA PHE A 52 -0.58 7.58 -7.98
C PHE A 52 0.78 7.25 -8.59
N ASP A 53 1.75 8.14 -8.41
CA ASP A 53 3.14 7.90 -8.81
C ASP A 53 3.90 7.23 -7.66
N PHE A 54 4.52 6.08 -7.93
CA PHE A 54 5.30 5.29 -6.99
C PHE A 54 6.78 5.45 -7.30
N ASP A 55 7.46 6.25 -6.47
CA ASP A 55 8.91 6.43 -6.55
C ASP A 55 9.60 5.40 -5.67
N LYS A 56 10.38 4.51 -6.31
CA LYS A 56 11.08 3.40 -5.65
C LYS A 56 12.48 3.79 -5.21
N PHE A 57 12.83 3.41 -3.98
CA PHE A 57 14.15 3.55 -3.39
C PHE A 57 14.66 2.17 -2.94
N GLU A 58 15.88 1.83 -3.36
CA GLU A 58 16.50 0.54 -3.03
C GLU A 58 17.83 0.76 -2.32
N LYS A 59 18.00 0.14 -1.14
CA LYS A 59 19.28 0.16 -0.41
C LYS A 59 19.49 -1.15 0.32
N GLY A 60 20.58 -1.85 0.00
CA GLY A 60 20.98 -3.08 0.69
C GLY A 60 19.94 -4.20 0.65
N GLY A 61 19.17 -4.32 -0.45
CA GLY A 61 18.11 -5.33 -0.60
C GLY A 61 16.76 -4.94 0.00
N VAL A 62 16.64 -3.76 0.63
CA VAL A 62 15.38 -3.21 1.10
C VAL A 62 14.81 -2.27 0.05
N CYS A 63 13.54 -2.47 -0.32
CA CYS A 63 12.79 -1.59 -1.21
C CYS A 63 11.73 -0.81 -0.42
N THR A 64 11.77 0.51 -0.56
CA THR A 64 10.73 1.42 -0.06
C THR A 64 10.22 2.31 -1.17
N PHE A 65 9.04 2.87 -0.98
CA PHE A 65 8.35 3.69 -1.97
C PHE A 65 7.86 4.98 -1.34
N VAL A 66 7.89 6.07 -2.11
CA VAL A 66 7.04 7.23 -1.83
C VAL A 66 5.88 7.20 -2.81
N ILE A 67 4.67 7.43 -2.30
CA ILE A 67 3.43 7.38 -3.10
C ILE A 67 2.92 8.82 -3.25
N TYR A 68 2.94 9.35 -4.46
CA TYR A 68 2.47 10.68 -4.80
C TYR A 68 1.13 10.62 -5.51
N GLU A 69 0.35 11.70 -5.42
CA GLU A 69 -0.77 11.94 -6.34
C GLU A 69 -0.22 12.32 -7.72
N GLN A 70 -0.65 11.63 -8.77
CA GLN A 70 -0.12 11.85 -10.11
C GLN A 70 -0.27 13.32 -10.56
N GLY A 71 0.81 13.89 -11.09
CA GLY A 71 0.83 15.26 -11.61
C GLY A 71 0.76 16.34 -10.52
N ARG A 72 0.74 15.95 -9.24
CA ARG A 72 0.78 16.87 -8.09
C ARG A 72 1.99 16.58 -7.21
N ARG A 73 2.37 17.55 -6.38
CA ARG A 73 3.45 17.39 -5.39
C ARG A 73 2.94 16.98 -4.00
N ARG A 74 1.80 16.30 -3.94
CA ARG A 74 1.24 15.77 -2.69
C ARG A 74 1.59 14.29 -2.54
N TYR A 75 1.89 13.84 -1.33
CA TYR A 75 2.29 12.47 -1.04
C TYR A 75 1.47 11.87 0.09
N ALA A 76 1.31 10.55 0.07
CA ALA A 76 0.58 9.80 1.08
C ALA A 76 1.30 9.85 2.43
N GLU A 77 0.57 10.24 3.46
CA GLU A 77 1.07 10.50 4.81
C GLU A 77 0.01 10.17 5.87
N PHE A 78 0.43 10.03 7.12
CA PHE A 78 -0.45 9.98 8.29
C PHE A 78 0.12 10.85 9.42
N GLN A 79 -0.74 11.42 10.27
CA GLN A 79 -0.30 12.28 11.36
C GLN A 79 0.08 11.45 12.59
N ASN A 80 1.01 11.93 13.41
CA ASN A 80 1.25 11.33 14.72
C ASN A 80 -0.02 11.45 15.57
N GLY A 81 -0.60 10.30 15.96
CA GLY A 81 -1.89 10.21 16.66
C GLY A 81 -3.10 10.04 15.75
N GLY A 82 -2.94 10.17 14.42
CA GLY A 82 -3.94 9.85 13.40
C GLY A 82 -3.50 8.65 12.58
N LEU A 83 -4.30 7.59 12.57
CA LEU A 83 -3.97 6.37 11.82
C LEU A 83 -4.37 6.48 10.35
N CYS A 84 -5.15 7.48 9.96
CA CYS A 84 -5.72 7.56 8.63
C CYS A 84 -4.86 8.31 7.63
N ILE A 85 -4.85 7.81 6.40
CA ILE A 85 -3.99 8.27 5.31
C ILE A 85 -4.64 9.47 4.60
N PHE A 86 -3.81 10.46 4.30
CA PHE A 86 -4.16 11.64 3.53
C PHE A 86 -2.99 12.04 2.64
N MET A 87 -3.25 12.94 1.70
CA MET A 87 -2.26 13.51 0.80
C MET A 87 -1.72 14.80 1.40
N GLN A 88 -0.48 14.77 1.87
CA GLN A 88 0.23 15.92 2.45
C GLN A 88 1.00 16.68 1.39
N HIS A 89 1.19 17.98 1.61
CA HIS A 89 2.20 18.79 0.94
C HIS A 89 3.18 19.36 1.98
N GLY A 90 4.46 19.43 1.61
CA GLY A 90 5.51 20.03 2.43
C GLY A 90 6.08 19.12 3.52
N GLY A 91 7.37 19.27 3.79
CA GLY A 91 8.16 18.36 4.62
C GLY A 91 8.78 17.21 3.81
N PRO A 92 9.60 16.36 4.44
CA PRO A 92 10.12 15.16 3.82
C PRO A 92 9.01 14.11 3.68
N PRO A 93 8.91 13.43 2.52
CA PRO A 93 7.89 12.40 2.31
C PRO A 93 8.17 11.14 3.13
N ARG A 94 7.09 10.45 3.51
CA ARG A 94 7.20 9.15 4.16
C ARG A 94 7.48 8.03 3.16
N ASN A 95 8.37 7.13 3.58
CA ASN A 95 8.63 5.87 2.91
C ASN A 95 7.64 4.79 3.35
N TRP A 96 7.12 4.06 2.37
CA TRP A 96 6.21 2.93 2.49
C TRP A 96 6.92 1.64 2.06
N THR A 97 6.70 0.57 2.81
CA THR A 97 7.07 -0.78 2.43
C THR A 97 5.91 -1.39 1.65
N ILE A 98 6.18 -1.86 0.43
CA ILE A 98 5.18 -2.56 -0.40
C ILE A 98 5.67 -3.97 -0.66
N ARG A 99 4.88 -4.97 -0.27
CA ARG A 99 5.25 -6.39 -0.38
C ARG A 99 4.19 -7.16 -1.15
N PRO A 100 4.55 -8.22 -1.90
CA PRO A 100 3.58 -9.14 -2.46
C PRO A 100 2.63 -9.66 -1.37
N GLY A 101 1.34 -9.73 -1.69
CA GLY A 101 0.34 -10.38 -0.84
C GLY A 101 0.43 -11.91 -0.89
N VAL A 102 -0.44 -12.57 -0.12
CA VAL A 102 -0.73 -14.00 -0.24
C VAL A 102 -1.57 -14.30 -1.48
N THR A 103 -2.39 -13.35 -1.95
CA THR A 103 -3.09 -13.51 -3.23
C THR A 103 -2.16 -13.14 -4.39
N PRO A 104 -2.04 -13.98 -5.43
CA PRO A 104 -1.23 -13.65 -6.60
C PRO A 104 -1.64 -12.33 -7.26
N GLY A 105 -0.67 -11.44 -7.51
CA GLY A 105 -0.91 -10.15 -8.16
C GLY A 105 -1.42 -9.04 -7.24
N THR A 106 -1.53 -9.28 -5.93
CA THR A 106 -1.86 -8.26 -4.94
C THR A 106 -0.66 -7.87 -4.10
N PHE A 107 -0.79 -6.78 -3.36
CA PHE A 107 0.26 -6.17 -2.55
C PHE A 107 -0.27 -5.70 -1.21
N THR A 108 0.59 -5.68 -0.21
CA THR A 108 0.33 -5.05 1.09
C THR A 108 1.17 -3.78 1.19
N ILE A 109 0.62 -2.75 1.84
CA ILE A 109 1.28 -1.45 2.00
C ILE A 109 1.39 -1.17 3.50
N ALA A 110 2.59 -0.86 3.97
CA ALA A 110 2.88 -0.59 5.38
C ALA A 110 3.88 0.57 5.50
N PRO A 111 3.94 1.31 6.62
CA PRO A 111 5.05 2.22 6.88
C PRO A 111 6.42 1.55 6.71
N GLY A 112 7.45 2.34 6.42
CA GLY A 112 8.84 1.86 6.29
C GLY A 112 9.27 0.92 7.44
N PRO A 113 10.21 -0.01 7.19
CA PRO A 113 10.50 -1.09 8.14
C PRO A 113 11.21 -0.61 9.41
N PRO A 114 10.98 -1.25 10.58
CA PRO A 114 9.94 -2.24 10.87
C PRO A 114 8.60 -1.55 11.22
N SER A 115 7.49 -2.02 10.65
CA SER A 115 6.14 -1.58 11.03
C SER A 115 5.27 -2.77 11.39
N GLN A 116 4.55 -2.63 12.50
CA GLN A 116 3.48 -3.54 12.91
C GLN A 116 2.10 -3.05 12.48
N ASN A 117 2.03 -2.10 11.54
CA ASN A 117 0.79 -1.58 10.99
C ASN A 117 0.81 -1.68 9.46
N GLY A 118 -0.37 -1.87 8.86
CA GLY A 118 -0.56 -1.81 7.41
C GLY A 118 -1.77 -0.98 7.02
N TRP A 119 -1.83 -0.59 5.75
CA TRP A 119 -2.99 0.08 5.18
C TRP A 119 -4.19 -0.86 5.16
N THR A 120 -5.32 -0.36 5.64
CA THR A 120 -6.61 -1.03 5.61
C THR A 120 -7.69 -0.01 5.21
N ALA A 121 -8.80 -0.48 4.66
CA ALA A 121 -9.98 0.27 4.30
C ALA A 121 -11.12 -0.17 5.24
N PRO A 122 -11.15 0.32 6.49
CA PRO A 122 -12.22 0.01 7.42
C PRO A 122 -13.56 0.54 6.88
N PRO A 123 -14.68 -0.14 7.17
CA PRO A 123 -16.01 0.32 6.74
C PRO A 123 -16.38 1.69 7.34
N PHE A 124 -15.78 2.06 8.48
CA PHE A 124 -15.98 3.35 9.13
C PHE A 124 -14.63 4.02 9.46
N PRO A 125 -14.48 5.34 9.24
CA PRO A 125 -15.46 6.28 8.69
C PRO A 125 -15.39 6.39 7.14
N GLY A 126 -16.32 5.75 6.44
CA GLY A 126 -16.54 5.99 5.00
C GLY A 126 -15.45 5.44 4.08
N GLY A 127 -14.82 4.32 4.44
CA GLY A 127 -13.80 3.69 3.61
C GLY A 127 -12.46 4.42 3.60
N GLN A 128 -12.23 5.40 4.48
CA GLN A 128 -10.94 6.07 4.57
C GLN A 128 -9.84 5.06 4.89
N ILE A 129 -8.77 5.07 4.10
CA ILE A 129 -7.62 4.20 4.31
C ILE A 129 -6.94 4.60 5.61
N CYS A 130 -6.70 3.65 6.50
CA CYS A 130 -6.03 3.86 7.77
C CYS A 130 -5.00 2.77 8.06
N LEU A 131 -4.22 2.98 9.11
CA LEU A 131 -3.25 2.05 9.66
C LEU A 131 -3.91 1.25 10.78
N GLU A 132 -3.92 -0.07 10.67
CA GLU A 132 -4.36 -0.95 11.76
C GLU A 132 -3.24 -1.90 12.19
N PHE A 133 -3.28 -2.29 13.46
CA PHE A 133 -2.27 -3.13 14.09
C PHE A 133 -2.35 -4.56 13.56
N LEU A 134 -1.19 -5.12 13.21
CA LEU A 134 -1.00 -6.48 12.73
C LEU A 134 -1.28 -7.49 13.85
N GLN A 135 -2.54 -7.86 14.09
CA GLN A 135 -2.85 -9.18 14.64
C GLN A 135 -2.71 -10.23 13.51
N PRO A 136 -2.53 -11.54 13.80
CA PRO A 136 -2.07 -12.54 12.81
C PRO A 136 -3.04 -12.82 11.65
N THR A 137 -4.11 -12.03 11.51
CA THR A 137 -5.10 -12.07 10.46
C THR A 137 -4.82 -10.97 9.43
N VAL A 138 -4.21 -11.39 8.34
CA VAL A 138 -4.28 -10.86 6.96
C VAL A 138 -4.24 -9.33 6.84
N LEU A 139 -3.06 -8.81 6.48
CA LEU A 139 -2.94 -7.49 5.88
C LEU A 139 -3.91 -7.36 4.72
N GLN A 140 -4.64 -6.26 4.67
CA GLN A 140 -5.51 -6.02 3.54
C GLN A 140 -4.68 -5.84 2.28
N GLU A 141 -5.13 -6.50 1.22
CA GLU A 141 -4.40 -6.58 -0.02
C GLU A 141 -4.98 -5.61 -1.06
N PHE A 142 -4.07 -5.01 -1.80
CA PHE A 142 -4.33 -4.01 -2.81
C PHE A 142 -3.94 -4.57 -4.17
N THR A 143 -4.80 -4.37 -5.16
CA THR A 143 -4.44 -4.58 -6.56
C THR A 143 -3.87 -3.28 -7.11
N LEU A 144 -2.65 -3.34 -7.66
CA LEU A 144 -1.99 -2.20 -8.30
C LEU A 144 -2.03 -2.41 -9.82
N THR A 145 -2.67 -1.50 -10.55
CA THR A 145 -2.79 -1.57 -12.01
C THR A 145 -2.14 -0.35 -12.65
N PRO A 146 -1.28 -0.49 -13.66
CA PRO A 146 -0.70 0.66 -14.36
C PRO A 146 -1.78 1.65 -14.81
N CYS A 147 -1.53 2.94 -14.64
CA CYS A 147 -2.46 3.97 -15.11
C CYS A 147 -2.64 3.92 -16.63
N PRO A 148 -3.85 4.21 -17.15
CA PRO A 148 -4.06 4.36 -18.58
C PRO A 148 -3.22 5.54 -19.10
N CYS A 149 -2.50 5.30 -20.19
CA CYS A 149 -1.71 6.31 -20.90
C CYS A 149 -2.58 7.32 -21.65
#